data_AF-A0A543Q548-F1
#
_entry.id   AF-A0A543Q548-F1
#
_cell.length_a   1.000
_cell.length_b   1.000
_cell.length_c   1.000
_cell.angle_alpha   90.00
_cell.angle_beta   90.00
_cell.angle_gamma   90.00
#
_symmetry.space_group_name_H-M   'P 1'
#
loop_
_entity.id
_entity.type
_entity.pdbx_description
1 polymer ?
#
loop_
_entity_poly.entity_id
_entity_poly.type
_entity_poly.pdbx_seq_one_letter_code
_entity_poly.pdbx_strand_id
1 'polypeptide(L)' 'MELVHKDAQSVTIRFDKKDLSKIVEPLVKNAESFAKDTLDMAYLLAEQDYRIDDHFQQPPHAFD' A
#
# COMPACT_ATOMS: atom_id res chain seq x y z
N MET A 1 -17.90 -20.37 7.97
CA MET A 1 -17.81 -19.09 8.74
C MET A 1 -19.02 -18.96 9.66
N GLU A 2 -18.83 -18.65 10.93
CA GLU A 2 -19.88 -18.50 11.94
C GLU A 2 -19.61 -17.30 12.86
N LEU A 3 -20.65 -16.52 13.19
CA LEU A 3 -20.56 -15.45 14.18
C LEU A 3 -20.71 -16.06 15.58
N VAL A 4 -19.63 -16.10 16.36
CA VAL A 4 -19.62 -16.73 17.68
C VAL A 4 -20.10 -15.77 18.76
N HIS A 5 -19.74 -14.50 18.62
CA HIS A 5 -20.08 -13.48 19.60
C HIS A 5 -20.14 -12.11 18.93
N LYS A 6 -21.09 -11.28 19.35
CA LYS A 6 -21.17 -9.88 18.97
C LYS A 6 -21.66 -9.08 20.16
N ASP A 7 -20.82 -8.20 20.67
CA ASP A 7 -21.15 -7.22 21.68
C ASP A 7 -21.05 -5.79 21.09
N ALA A 8 -21.22 -4.76 21.92
CA ALA A 8 -21.19 -3.37 21.47
C ALA A 8 -19.81 -2.86 21.03
N GLN A 9 -18.73 -3.57 21.38
CA GLN A 9 -17.33 -3.20 21.16
C GLN A 9 -16.55 -4.22 20.33
N SER A 10 -17.04 -5.46 20.20
CA SER A 10 -16.31 -6.56 19.58
C SER A 10 -17.22 -7.53 18.82
N VAL A 11 -16.66 -8.12 17.77
CA VAL A 11 -17.27 -9.20 17.00
C VAL A 11 -16.27 -10.33 16.91
N THR A 12 -16.64 -11.52 17.38
CA THR A 12 -15.86 -12.75 17.22
C THR A 12 -16.47 -13.61 16.12
N ILE A 13 -15.68 -13.84 15.08
CA ILE A 13 -16.05 -14.68 13.93
C ILE A 13 -15.15 -15.91 13.94
N ARG A 14 -15.76 -17.10 13.87
CA ARG A 14 -15.05 -18.37 13.71
C ARG A 14 -15.02 -18.74 12.23
N PHE A 15 -13.82 -19.04 11.75
CA PHE A 15 -13.59 -19.55 10.42
C PHE A 15 -13.21 -21.02 10.50
N ASP A 16 -13.80 -21.84 9.62
CA ASP A 16 -13.27 -23.17 9.38
C ASP A 16 -11.93 -23.03 8.65
N LYS A 17 -11.01 -23.97 8.89
CA LYS A 17 -9.67 -23.97 8.25
C LYS A 17 -9.73 -23.83 6.73
N LYS A 18 -10.72 -24.48 6.09
CA LYS A 18 -11.00 -24.43 4.64
C LYS A 18 -11.47 -23.06 4.13
N ASP A 19 -12.10 -22.27 5.00
CA ASP A 19 -12.59 -20.93 4.66
C ASP A 19 -11.46 -19.91 4.86
N LEU A 20 -10.64 -20.11 5.89
CA LEU A 20 -9.43 -19.33 6.16
C LEU A 20 -8.44 -19.38 4.99
N SER A 21 -8.22 -20.55 4.40
CA SER A 21 -7.36 -20.69 3.22
C SER A 21 -7.85 -19.86 2.02
N LYS A 22 -9.16 -19.72 1.83
CA LYS A 22 -9.73 -18.89 0.73
C LYS A 22 -9.54 -17.39 0.94
N ILE A 23 -9.36 -16.95 2.18
CA ILE A 23 -9.06 -15.55 2.52
C ILE A 23 -7.56 -15.30 2.40
N VAL A 24 -6.75 -16.26 2.86
CA VAL A 24 -5.29 -16.13 2.88
C VAL A 24 -4.66 -16.30 1.50
N GLU A 25 -5.15 -17.20 0.65
CA GLU A 25 -4.59 -17.45 -0.69
C GLU A 25 -4.51 -16.20 -1.56
N PRO A 26 -5.59 -15.41 -1.74
CA PRO A 26 -5.53 -14.18 -2.53
C PRO A 26 -4.57 -13.15 -1.94
N LEU A 27 -4.47 -13.07 -0.60
CA LEU A 27 -3.54 -12.15 0.06
C LEU A 27 -2.09 -12.54 -0.23
N VAL A 28 -1.75 -13.82 -0.07
CA VAL A 28 -0.40 -14.33 -0.35
C VAL A 28 -0.08 -14.22 -1.84
N LYS A 29 -1.02 -14.57 -2.71
CA LYS A 29 -0.83 -14.53 -4.17
C LYS A 29 -0.58 -13.11 -4.69
N ASN A 30 -1.18 -12.09 -4.07
CA ASN A 30 -1.01 -10.70 -4.46
C ASN A 30 0.01 -9.94 -3.58
N ALA A 31 0.59 -10.58 -2.56
CA ALA A 31 1.55 -9.94 -1.67
C ALA A 31 2.79 -9.42 -2.41
N GLU A 32 3.24 -10.17 -3.43
CA GLU A 32 4.37 -9.77 -4.26
C GLU A 32 4.05 -8.54 -5.12
N SER A 33 2.84 -8.46 -5.69
CA SER A 33 2.37 -7.27 -6.39
C SER A 33 2.28 -6.07 -5.44
N PHE A 34 1.69 -6.28 -4.25
CA PHE A 34 1.57 -5.22 -3.25
C PHE A 34 2.94 -4.69 -2.81
N ALA A 35 3.91 -5.56 -2.59
CA ALA A 35 5.28 -5.17 -2.25
C ALA A 35 5.94 -4.39 -3.38
N LYS A 36 5.79 -4.84 -4.63
CA LYS A 36 6.29 -4.14 -5.81
C LYS A 36 5.65 -2.75 -5.95
N ASP A 37 4.33 -2.67 -5.91
CA ASP A 37 3.60 -1.40 -6.06
C ASP A 37 3.98 -0.41 -4.93
N THR A 38 4.20 -0.91 -3.72
CA THR A 38 4.69 -0.10 -2.58
C THR A 38 6.11 0.42 -2.82
N LEU A 39 7.01 -0.41 -3.35
CA LEU A 39 8.37 0.00 -3.71
C LEU A 39 8.38 1.02 -4.85
N ASP A 40 7.58 0.81 -5.89
CA ASP A 40 7.45 1.74 -7.03
C ASP A 40 6.95 3.11 -6.55
N MET A 41 5.97 3.16 -5.64
CA MET A 41 5.54 4.41 -5.01
C MET A 41 6.65 5.08 -4.20
N ALA A 42 7.44 4.32 -3.43
CA ALA A 42 8.55 4.86 -2.67
C ALA A 42 9.63 5.49 -3.59
N TYR A 43 9.94 4.85 -4.73
CA TYR A 43 10.85 5.42 -5.73
C TYR A 43 10.30 6.70 -6.35
N LEU A 44 9.02 6.73 -6.73
CA LEU A 44 8.39 7.94 -7.26
C LEU A 44 8.44 9.09 -6.26
N LEU A 45 8.20 8.83 -4.98
CA LEU A 45 8.30 9.85 -3.92
C LEU A 45 9.74 10.35 -3.76
N ALA A 46 10.73 9.45 -3.79
CA ALA A 46 12.14 9.83 -3.74
C ALA A 46 12.57 10.66 -4.97
N GLU A 47 12.07 10.34 -6.16
CA GLU A 47 12.29 11.16 -7.35
C GLU A 47 11.64 12.55 -7.23
N GLN A 48 10.43 12.63 -6.65
CA GLN A 48 9.77 13.92 -6.43
C GLN A 48 10.53 14.76 -5.41
N ASP A 49 11.01 14.17 -4.32
CA ASP A 49 11.85 14.84 -3.32
C ASP A 49 13.11 15.44 -3.98
N TYR A 50 13.83 14.63 -4.77
CA TYR A 50 14.99 15.09 -5.53
C TYR A 50 14.66 16.25 -6.49
N ARG A 51 13.53 16.19 -7.22
CA ARG A 51 13.12 17.24 -8.16
C ARG A 51 12.66 18.52 -7.47
N ILE A 52 12.14 18.43 -6.26
CA ILE A 52 11.71 19.59 -5.47
C ILE A 52 12.94 20.30 -4.89
N ASP A 53 13.97 19.55 -4.50
CA ASP A 53 15.24 20.10 -4.02
C ASP A 53 16.16 20.59 -5.15
N ASP A 54 16.14 20.00 -6.35
CA ASP A 54 16.89 20.52 -7.50
C ASP A 54 16.21 21.77 -8.07
N HIS A 55 16.68 22.91 -7.59
CA HIS A 55 16.18 24.24 -7.89
C HIS A 55 16.08 24.47 -9.41
N PHE A 56 14.86 24.65 -9.92
CA PHE A 56 14.69 25.40 -11.17
C PHE A 56 15.08 26.86 -10.89
N GLN A 57 16.38 27.15 -10.97
CA GLN A 57 16.89 28.52 -11.06
C GLN A 57 16.88 28.92 -12.53
N GLN A 58 15.87 29.70 -12.91
CA GLN A 58 15.87 30.35 -14.21
C GLN A 58 17.13 31.23 -14.28
N PRO A 59 18.01 31.06 -15.28
CA PRO A 59 19.18 31.91 -15.41
C PRO A 59 18.74 33.37 -15.53
N PRO A 60 19.42 34.33 -14.88
CA PRO A 60 18.99 35.73 -14.83
C PRO A 60 18.85 36.41 -16.20
N HIS A 61 19.33 35.77 -17.28
CA HIS A 61 19.30 36.27 -18.66
C HIS A 61 18.58 35.32 -19.63
N ALA A 62 17.63 34.50 -19.17
CA ALA A 62 16.93 33.54 -20.05
C ALA A 62 16.05 34.21 -21.15
N PHE A 63 15.89 35.53 -21.11
CA PHE A 63 15.10 36.31 -22.07
C PHE A 63 15.80 37.57 -22.60
N ASP A 64 17.13 37.66 -22.48
CA ASP A 64 17.93 38.71 -23.15
C ASP A 64 18.43 38.22 -24.52
#